data_AF-A0A6B2FV11-F1
#
_entry.id   AF-A0A6B2FV11-F1
#
_cell.length_a   1.000
_cell.length_b   1.000
_cell.length_c   1.000
_cell.angle_alpha   90.00
_cell.angle_beta   90.00
_cell.angle_gamma   90.00
#
_symmetry.space_group_name_H-M   'P 1'
#
loop_
_entity.id
_entity.type
_entity.pdbx_description
1 polymer ?
#
loop_
_entity_poly.entity_id
_entity_poly.type
_entity_poly.pdbx_seq_one_letter_code
_entity_poly.pdbx_strand_id
1 'polypeptide(L)' 'MEKAKDMYQRKVRFPEDVRRAIERNGEEECRQFNTELIYQLRRAYGLIGEKNAQA' A
#
# COMPACT_ATOMS: atom_id res chain seq x y z
N MET A 1 -8.60 -14.60 -6.48
CA MET A 1 -9.20 -14.79 -5.14
C MET A 1 -8.25 -15.44 -4.14
N GLU A 2 -7.21 -16.16 -4.57
CA GLU A 2 -6.20 -16.75 -3.66
C GLU A 2 -5.38 -15.69 -2.91
N LYS A 3 -4.89 -14.65 -3.60
CA LYS A 3 -4.07 -13.59 -3.00
C LYS A 3 -4.69 -12.86 -1.80
N ALA A 4 -6.02 -12.78 -1.73
CA ALA A 4 -6.69 -12.12 -0.61
C ALA A 4 -6.69 -13.00 0.67
N LYS A 5 -6.55 -14.32 0.53
CA LYS A 5 -6.57 -15.27 1.66
C LYS A 5 -5.26 -15.29 2.45
N ASP A 6 -4.13 -14.95 1.81
CA ASP A 6 -2.82 -14.89 2.47
C ASP A 6 -2.44 -13.49 2.99
N MET A 7 -3.30 -12.48 2.79
CA MET A 7 -3.04 -11.13 3.26
C MET A 7 -3.50 -10.95 4.72
N TYR A 8 -2.55 -10.63 5.59
CA TYR A 8 -2.86 -10.23 6.97
C TYR A 8 -3.61 -8.89 6.98
N GLN A 9 -4.88 -8.93 7.36
CA GLN A 9 -5.72 -7.73 7.50
C GLN A 9 -5.64 -7.17 8.92
N ARG A 10 -5.23 -5.91 9.04
CA ARG A 10 -5.23 -5.16 10.31
C ARG A 10 -5.82 -3.78 10.11
N LYS A 11 -6.66 -3.32 11.05
CA LYS A 11 -7.11 -1.93 11.08
C LYS A 11 -5.99 -1.05 11.62
N VAL A 12 -5.60 -0.05 10.85
CA VAL A 12 -4.59 0.95 11.21
C VAL A 12 -5.27 2.31 11.31
N ARG A 13 -4.94 3.08 12.36
CA ARG A 13 -5.39 4.47 12.49
C ARG A 13 -4.28 5.37 11.97
N PHE A 14 -4.64 6.29 11.09
CA PHE A 14 -3.73 7.28 10.53
C PHE A 14 -4.05 8.66 11.10
N PRO A 15 -3.02 9.45 11.45
CA PRO A 15 -3.15 10.91 11.55
C PRO A 15 -3.76 11.49 10.25
N GLU A 16 -4.51 12.59 10.36
CA GLU A 16 -5.25 13.18 9.23
C GLU A 16 -4.32 13.67 8.11
N ASP A 17 -3.18 14.25 8.47
CA ASP A 17 -2.13 14.67 7.53
C ASP A 17 -1.57 13.47 6.74
N VAL A 18 -1.33 12.35 7.41
CA VAL A 18 -0.86 11.12 6.77
C VAL A 18 -1.92 10.55 5.84
N ARG A 19 -3.20 10.51 6.25
CA ARG A 19 -4.30 10.07 5.38
C ARG A 19 -4.37 10.89 4.10
N ARG A 20 -4.34 12.23 4.23
CA ARG A 20 -4.42 13.15 3.09
C ARG A 20 -3.23 13.01 2.15
N ALA A 21 -2.03 12.77 2.68
CA ALA A 21 -0.85 12.53 1.85
C ALA A 21 -1.02 11.26 1.00
N ILE A 22 -1.55 10.18 1.57
CA ILE A 22 -1.81 8.93 0.83
C ILE A 22 -2.91 9.13 -0.22
N GLU A 23 -4.00 9.82 0.13
CA GLU A 23 -5.10 10.12 -0.81
C GLU A 23 -4.60 10.91 -2.02
N ARG A 24 -3.88 12.02 -1.77
CA ARG A 24 -3.35 12.87 -2.84
C ARG A 24 -2.38 12.12 -3.76
N ASN A 25 -1.44 11.36 -3.19
CA ASN A 25 -0.51 10.57 -3.98
C ASN A 25 -1.24 9.49 -4.81
N GLY A 26 -2.28 8.89 -4.23
CA GLY A 26 -3.13 7.93 -4.93
C GLY A 26 -3.86 8.55 -6.11
N GLU A 27 -4.40 9.76 -5.96
CA GLU A 27 -5.03 10.51 -7.06
C GLU A 27 -4.03 10.83 -8.17
N GLU A 28 -2.83 11.32 -7.83
CA GLU A 28 -1.76 11.65 -8.79
C GLU A 28 -1.30 10.42 -9.60
N GLU A 29 -1.25 9.25 -8.95
CA GLU A 29 -0.78 7.99 -9.53
C GLU A 29 -1.91 7.08 -10.06
N CYS A 30 -3.17 7.57 -10.07
CA CYS A 30 -4.36 6.80 -10.44
C CYS A 30 -4.54 5.48 -9.65
N ARG A 31 -4.24 5.50 -8.35
CA ARG A 31 -4.31 4.35 -7.42
C ARG A 31 -5.33 4.58 -6.31
N GLN A 32 -5.98 3.50 -5.91
CA GLN A 32 -6.80 3.48 -4.71
C GLN A 32 -5.93 3.60 -3.45
N PHE A 33 -6.51 4.13 -2.37
CA PHE A 33 -5.82 4.35 -1.08
C PHE A 33 -5.00 3.14 -0.60
N ASN A 34 -5.60 1.93 -0.59
CA ASN A 34 -4.89 0.73 -0.14
C ASN A 34 -3.74 0.34 -1.07
N THR A 35 -3.91 0.50 -2.39
CA THR A 35 -2.86 0.23 -3.36
C THR A 35 -1.68 1.16 -3.14
N GLU A 36 -1.95 2.46 -2.95
CA GLU A 36 -0.92 3.46 -2.71
C GLU A 36 -0.23 3.26 -1.36
N LEU A 37 -1.00 2.95 -0.31
CA LEU A 37 -0.46 2.60 1.01
C LEU A 37 0.49 1.40 0.91
N ILE A 38 0.09 0.32 0.25
CA ILE A 38 0.93 -0.88 0.07
C ILE A 38 2.17 -0.54 -0.76
N TYR A 39 2.03 0.27 -1.81
CA TYR A 39 3.14 0.70 -2.64
C TYR A 39 4.18 1.50 -1.84
N GLN A 40 3.74 2.51 -1.09
CA GLN A 40 4.63 3.33 -0.25
C GLN A 40 5.29 2.50 0.86
N LEU A 41 4.58 1.56 1.47
CA LEU A 41 5.17 0.64 2.44
C LEU A 41 6.23 -0.24 1.78
N ARG A 42 5.94 -0.85 0.63
CA ARG A 42 6.93 -1.62 -0.13
C ARG A 42 8.14 -0.77 -0.48
N ARG A 43 7.95 0.49 -0.88
CA ARG A 43 9.04 1.43 -1.14
C ARG A 43 9.91 1.65 0.09
N ALA A 44 9.29 1.97 1.23
CA ALA A 44 9.97 2.27 2.48
C ALA A 44 10.79 1.07 2.99
N TYR A 45 10.29 -0.16 2.78
CA TYR A 45 11.01 -1.39 3.11
C TYR A 45 11.96 -1.88 2.01
N GLY A 46 12.14 -1.14 0.90
CA GLY A 46 13.04 -1.53 -0.19
C GLY A 46 12.54 -2.69 -1.06
N LEU A 47 11.25 -3.03 -0.98
CA LEU A 47 10.61 -4.16 -1.68
C LEU A 47 10.14 -3.79 -3.10
N ILE A 48 10.46 -2.58 -3.60
CA ILE A 48 10.19 -2.18 -4.99
C ILE A 48 11.37 -2.62 -5.85
N GLY A 49 11.13 -3.58 -6.74
CA GLY A 49 12.16 -4.16 -7.61
C GLY A 49 12.49 -5.62 -7.30
N GLU A 50 12.15 -6.10 -6.10
CA GLU A 50 12.07 -7.53 -5.81
C GLU A 50 10.87 -8.10 -6.58
N LYS A 51 11.14 -8.61 -7.79
CA LYS A 51 10.18 -9.41 -8.58
C LYS A 51 9.54 -10.43 -7.64
N ASN A 52 8.25 -10.28 -7.36
CA ASN A 52 7.34 -11.31 -6.83
C ASN A 52 8.06 -12.54 -6.23
N ALA A 53 8.77 -12.37 -5.12
CA ALA A 53 9.40 -13.49 -4.41
C ALA A 53 8.41 -14.20 -3.49
N GLN A 54 7.11 -13.95 -3.64
CA GLN A 54 6.07 -14.79 -3.06
C GLN A 54 5.04 -15.13 -4.14
N ALA A 55 5.05 -16.43 -4.41
CA ALA A 55 4.17 -17.22 -5.28
C ALA A 55 2.69 -16.98 -5.00
#